data_AF-N8Q7K9-F1
#
_entry.id   AF-N8Q7K9-F1
#
_cell.length_a   1.000
_cell.length_b   1.000
_cell.length_c   1.000
_cell.angle_alpha   90.00
_cell.angle_beta   90.00
_cell.angle_gamma   90.00
#
_symmetry.space_group_name_H-M   'P 1'
#
loop_
_entity.id
_entity.type
_entity.pdbx_description
1 polymer ?
#
loop_
_entity_poly.entity_id
_entity_poly.type
_entity_poly.pdbx_seq_one_letter_code
_entity_poly.pdbx_strand_id
1 'polypeptide(L)'
;MSLPHYKITILALSLGVASAFVGCSSNPSKKDVVDKGPQSSEQVYFEKAQKSLERNQYTDAVKSLEALDTYYPTGQYTQQAQLELLYAKFKQKDYEGTIALAERFIRLNPQHPNVDYAYYVRGVANMEMNYDSLIRYTSLQQSHRDVSYIKVAYQNFVDLIRRFPSSQYSVDAAQRMKYIAQELAESEMNAARFNIQRKAWLAAAKRAQWVIEHYPQTPQIPEALATLAYSYQKLGDQATSQQYVDILKLNYPNLVKSNGEVNLRAARKDGSWVNRATLGLLGRQSKNVDSKNIDANTETEKRSLTNRLSFGLLDKPETSAPVESAVPAPASNPAPAVIDNNPNEQDAAN
;
A
#
# COMPACT_ATOMS: atom_id res chain seq x y z
N MET A 1 8.11 -62.40 -24.36
CA MET A 1 7.78 -61.15 -25.09
C MET A 1 8.89 -60.16 -24.82
N SER A 2 9.61 -59.69 -25.84
CA SER A 2 10.70 -58.72 -25.67
C SER A 2 10.14 -57.33 -25.37
N LEU A 3 10.58 -56.69 -24.29
CA LEU A 3 10.20 -55.30 -24.02
C LEU A 3 10.95 -54.38 -25.00
N PRO A 4 10.25 -53.44 -25.67
CA PRO A 4 10.87 -52.61 -26.69
C PRO A 4 11.92 -51.71 -26.04
N HIS A 5 13.11 -51.64 -26.64
CA HIS A 5 14.33 -51.17 -25.96
C HIS A 5 14.24 -49.73 -25.44
N TYR A 6 13.40 -48.88 -26.06
CA TYR A 6 13.14 -47.52 -25.59
C TYR A 6 12.53 -47.45 -24.18
N LYS A 7 11.78 -48.47 -23.75
CA LYS A 7 11.25 -48.54 -22.38
C LYS A 7 12.35 -48.85 -21.36
N ILE A 8 13.36 -49.63 -21.76
CA ILE A 8 14.50 -49.99 -20.91
C ILE A 8 15.44 -48.78 -20.78
N THR A 9 15.70 -48.04 -21.87
CA THR A 9 16.52 -46.82 -21.81
C THR A 9 15.85 -45.70 -21.03
N ILE A 10 14.53 -45.49 -21.17
CA ILE A 10 13.79 -44.52 -20.35
C ILE A 10 13.81 -44.91 -18.87
N LEU A 11 13.63 -46.20 -18.53
CA LEU A 11 13.72 -46.67 -17.15
C LEU A 11 15.12 -46.41 -16.57
N ALA A 12 16.18 -46.78 -17.28
CA ALA A 12 17.56 -46.57 -16.87
C ALA A 12 17.89 -45.07 -16.68
N LEU A 13 17.42 -44.21 -17.58
CA LEU A 13 17.59 -42.75 -17.48
C LEU A 13 16.87 -42.20 -16.24
N SER A 14 15.62 -42.63 -15.99
CA SER A 14 14.86 -42.19 -14.81
C SER A 14 15.51 -42.63 -13.48
N LEU A 15 16.10 -43.82 -13.45
CA LEU A 15 16.78 -44.35 -12.26
C LEU A 15 18.13 -43.64 -12.01
N GLY A 16 18.86 -43.26 -13.06
CA GLY A 16 20.10 -42.48 -12.97
C GLY A 16 19.88 -41.03 -12.54
N VAL A 17 18.75 -40.41 -12.93
CA VAL A 17 18.38 -39.07 -12.44
C VAL A 17 17.95 -39.12 -10.97
N ALA A 18 17.27 -40.18 -10.54
CA ALA A 18 16.86 -40.34 -9.14
C ALA A 18 18.05 -40.48 -8.17
N SER A 19 19.12 -41.17 -8.56
CA SER A 19 20.33 -41.32 -7.72
C SER A 19 21.19 -40.05 -7.64
N ALA A 20 21.05 -39.11 -8.58
CA ALA A 20 21.70 -37.79 -8.49
C ALA A 20 21.11 -36.88 -7.40
N PHE A 21 19.92 -37.20 -6.86
CA PHE A 21 19.28 -36.45 -5.77
C PHE A 21 19.54 -37.02 -4.37
N VAL A 22 20.42 -38.03 -4.22
CA VAL A 22 20.91 -38.48 -2.91
C VAL A 22 21.97 -37.50 -2.38
N GLY A 23 21.52 -36.29 -2.06
CA GLY A 23 22.32 -35.32 -1.31
C GLY A 23 22.55 -35.85 0.11
N CYS A 24 23.82 -36.01 0.51
CA CYS A 24 24.19 -36.40 1.86
C CYS A 24 23.85 -35.28 2.87
N SER A 25 22.59 -35.25 3.33
CA SER A 25 22.18 -34.47 4.50
C SER A 25 22.57 -35.18 5.80
N SER A 26 23.86 -35.50 5.95
CA SER A 26 24.43 -35.90 7.23
C SER A 26 24.78 -34.64 8.01
N ASN A 27 23.79 -34.06 8.69
CA ASN A 27 24.03 -33.02 9.69
C ASN A 27 24.04 -33.66 11.10
N PRO A 28 25.18 -34.20 11.57
CA PRO A 28 25.27 -34.75 12.90
C PRO A 28 25.07 -33.63 13.93
N SER A 29 24.38 -33.96 15.03
CA SER A 29 24.08 -33.06 16.14
C SER A 29 23.36 -31.75 15.76
N LYS A 30 22.03 -31.77 15.86
CA LYS A 30 21.42 -30.76 16.73
C LYS A 30 22.07 -30.95 18.10
N LYS A 31 23.10 -30.16 18.43
CA LYS A 31 23.49 -30.01 19.83
C LYS A 31 22.30 -29.36 20.50
N ASP A 32 21.74 -30.03 21.50
CA ASP A 32 20.78 -29.39 22.39
C ASP A 32 21.46 -28.12 22.92
N VAL A 33 20.87 -26.97 22.62
CA VAL A 33 21.36 -25.68 23.10
C VAL A 33 20.92 -25.60 24.56
N VAL A 34 21.67 -26.29 25.41
CA VAL A 34 21.53 -26.20 26.86
C VAL A 34 21.74 -24.73 27.23
N ASP A 35 20.68 -24.12 27.76
CA ASP A 35 20.74 -22.78 28.32
C ASP A 35 21.79 -22.77 29.44
N LYS A 36 22.78 -21.89 29.31
CA LYS A 36 23.89 -21.72 30.26
C LYS A 36 23.67 -20.51 31.18
N GLY A 37 22.52 -19.86 31.11
CA GLY A 37 22.26 -18.55 31.70
C GLY A 37 23.00 -17.41 30.97
N PRO A 38 22.92 -16.18 31.50
CA PRO A 38 23.61 -15.03 30.93
C PRO A 38 25.12 -15.25 30.88
N GLN A 39 25.69 -15.25 29.68
CA GLN A 39 27.14 -15.43 29.45
C GLN A 39 27.90 -14.09 29.42
N SER A 40 27.20 -12.97 29.54
CA SER A 40 27.71 -11.60 29.39
C SER A 40 26.74 -10.61 30.04
N SER A 41 27.18 -9.38 30.29
CA SER A 41 26.27 -8.33 30.79
C SER A 41 25.25 -7.88 29.74
N GLU A 42 24.17 -7.26 30.20
CA GLU A 42 23.13 -6.65 29.36
C GLU A 42 23.71 -5.76 28.25
N GLN A 43 24.60 -4.83 28.62
CA GLN A 43 25.27 -3.92 27.68
C GLN A 43 26.05 -4.67 26.59
N VAL A 44 26.75 -5.76 26.93
CA VAL A 44 27.52 -6.55 25.96
C VAL A 44 26.60 -7.27 24.97
N TYR A 45 25.44 -7.76 25.41
CA TYR A 45 24.43 -8.31 24.49
C TYR A 45 23.87 -7.22 23.56
N PHE A 46 23.60 -6.02 24.09
CA PHE A 46 23.07 -4.89 23.32
C PHE A 46 24.08 -4.38 22.28
N GLU A 47 25.32 -4.08 22.69
CA GLU A 47 26.38 -3.66 21.77
C GLU A 47 26.67 -4.69 20.67
N LYS A 48 26.62 -5.98 21.01
CA LYS A 48 26.78 -7.07 20.04
C LYS A 48 25.63 -7.07 19.03
N ALA A 49 24.39 -6.90 19.50
CA ALA A 49 23.24 -6.78 18.62
C ALA A 49 23.37 -5.59 17.66
N GLN A 50 23.73 -4.40 18.17
CA GLN A 50 23.93 -3.21 17.35
C GLN A 50 25.02 -3.41 16.28
N LYS A 51 26.20 -3.94 16.67
CA LYS A 51 27.28 -4.30 15.72
C LYS A 51 26.83 -5.31 14.66
N SER A 52 25.93 -6.23 14.98
CA SER A 52 25.32 -7.13 14.00
C SER A 52 24.27 -6.44 13.11
N LEU A 53 23.46 -5.53 13.65
CA LEU A 53 22.48 -4.76 12.88
C LEU A 53 23.14 -3.82 11.85
N GLU A 54 24.19 -3.10 12.25
CA GLU A 54 25.03 -2.28 11.36
C GLU A 54 25.57 -3.08 10.17
N ARG A 55 25.91 -4.35 10.40
CA ARG A 55 26.42 -5.29 9.40
C ARG A 55 25.32 -6.03 8.63
N ASN A 56 24.05 -5.72 8.88
CA ASN A 56 22.86 -6.43 8.36
C ASN A 56 22.84 -7.94 8.70
N GLN A 57 23.55 -8.34 9.75
CA GLN A 57 23.62 -9.72 10.26
C GLN A 57 22.42 -10.02 11.16
N TYR A 58 21.20 -9.93 10.61
CA TYR A 58 19.97 -9.99 11.39
C TYR A 58 19.85 -11.26 12.24
N THR A 59 20.37 -12.41 11.79
CA THR A 59 20.35 -13.68 12.52
C THR A 59 21.13 -13.61 13.84
N ASP A 60 22.27 -12.93 13.86
CA ASP A 60 23.10 -12.80 15.07
C ASP A 60 22.66 -11.63 15.96
N ALA A 61 22.04 -10.60 15.36
CA ALA A 61 21.30 -9.57 16.10
C ALA A 61 20.13 -10.19 16.87
N VAL A 62 19.23 -10.95 16.22
CA VAL A 62 18.09 -11.61 16.88
C VAL A 62 18.55 -12.49 18.03
N LYS A 63 19.55 -13.36 17.85
CA LYS A 63 20.09 -14.19 18.95
C LYS A 63 20.56 -13.36 20.15
N SER A 64 21.20 -12.22 19.90
CA SER A 64 21.76 -11.37 20.96
C SER A 64 20.66 -10.57 21.67
N LEU A 65 19.64 -10.14 20.95
CA LEU A 65 18.48 -9.41 21.47
C LEU A 65 17.48 -10.33 22.20
N GLU A 66 17.22 -11.54 21.70
CA GLU A 66 16.41 -12.56 22.38
C GLU A 66 17.09 -13.01 23.69
N ALA A 67 18.42 -13.18 23.70
CA ALA A 67 19.17 -13.42 24.93
C ALA A 67 19.04 -12.25 25.93
N LEU A 68 19.07 -11.00 25.47
CA LEU A 68 18.87 -9.83 26.33
C LEU A 68 17.45 -9.81 26.91
N ASP A 69 16.40 -9.94 26.09
CA ASP A 69 15.00 -9.96 26.53
C ASP A 69 14.69 -11.14 27.49
N THR A 70 15.42 -12.25 27.35
CA THR A 70 15.29 -13.45 28.20
C THR A 70 15.99 -13.28 29.56
N TYR A 71 17.27 -12.91 29.58
CA TYR A 71 18.05 -12.83 30.83
C TYR A 71 17.91 -11.49 31.57
N TYR A 72 17.55 -10.43 30.86
CA TYR A 72 17.43 -9.06 31.38
C TYR A 72 16.07 -8.44 30.97
N PRO A 73 14.93 -8.92 31.51
CA PRO A 73 13.60 -8.46 31.13
C PRO A 73 13.22 -7.07 31.66
N THR A 74 14.02 -6.49 32.57
CA THR A 74 13.81 -5.16 33.19
C THR A 74 15.10 -4.35 33.31
N GLY A 75 16.04 -4.57 32.39
CA GLY A 75 17.29 -3.84 32.30
C GLY A 75 17.16 -2.46 31.62
N GLN A 76 18.26 -1.71 31.55
CA GLN A 76 18.25 -0.35 30.99
C GLN A 76 18.08 -0.31 29.47
N TYR A 77 18.58 -1.33 28.78
CA TYR A 77 18.54 -1.47 27.33
C TYR A 77 17.36 -2.31 26.84
N THR A 78 16.65 -3.02 27.73
CA THR A 78 15.61 -3.99 27.34
C THR A 78 14.52 -3.44 26.43
N GLN A 79 13.95 -2.26 26.74
CA GLN A 79 12.88 -1.68 25.92
C GLN A 79 13.38 -1.33 24.51
N GLN A 80 14.58 -0.75 24.41
CA GLN A 80 15.22 -0.47 23.12
C GLN A 80 15.57 -1.76 22.37
N ALA A 81 16.09 -2.77 23.05
CA ALA A 81 16.38 -4.08 22.49
C ALA A 81 15.13 -4.81 21.96
N GLN A 82 13.98 -4.67 22.62
CA GLN A 82 12.70 -5.19 22.12
C GLN A 82 12.25 -4.50 20.82
N LEU A 83 12.47 -3.18 20.69
CA LEU A 83 12.19 -2.45 19.44
C LEU A 83 13.16 -2.81 18.31
N GLU A 84 14.44 -2.99 18.62
CA GLU A 84 15.45 -3.48 17.67
C GLU A 84 15.17 -4.94 17.26
N LEU A 85 14.63 -5.76 18.15
CA LEU A 85 14.25 -7.15 17.87
C LEU A 85 13.04 -7.23 16.93
N LEU A 86 12.07 -6.32 17.04
CA LEU A 86 10.98 -6.16 16.06
C LEU A 86 11.54 -5.91 14.66
N TYR A 87 12.46 -4.95 14.53
CA TYR A 87 13.12 -4.66 13.26
C TYR A 87 13.87 -5.89 12.74
N ALA A 88 14.68 -6.53 13.58
CA ALA A 88 15.52 -7.65 13.18
C ALA A 88 14.70 -8.87 12.73
N LYS A 89 13.61 -9.22 13.44
CA LYS A 89 12.68 -10.29 13.04
C LYS A 89 11.94 -9.96 11.74
N PHE A 90 11.44 -8.73 11.62
CA PHE A 90 10.77 -8.28 10.38
C PHE A 90 11.70 -8.39 9.16
N LYS A 91 12.97 -8.02 9.31
CA LYS A 91 13.99 -8.10 8.25
C LYS A 91 14.39 -9.54 7.90
N GLN A 92 14.23 -10.50 8.81
CA GLN A 92 14.32 -11.93 8.53
C GLN A 92 13.07 -12.52 7.86
N LYS A 93 11.99 -11.74 7.71
CA LYS A 93 10.64 -12.18 7.32
C LYS A 93 9.95 -13.10 8.34
N ASP A 94 10.39 -13.06 9.61
CA ASP A 94 9.68 -13.67 10.75
C ASP A 94 8.50 -12.76 11.12
N TYR A 95 7.48 -12.70 10.25
CA TYR A 95 6.33 -11.82 10.44
C TYR A 95 5.45 -12.28 11.61
N GLU A 96 5.31 -13.59 11.83
CA GLU A 96 4.61 -14.16 13.00
C GLU A 96 5.26 -13.75 14.32
N GLY A 97 6.58 -13.98 14.46
CA GLY A 97 7.34 -13.57 15.63
C GLY A 97 7.38 -12.06 15.82
N THR A 98 7.40 -11.29 14.73
CA THR A 98 7.29 -9.82 14.77
C THR A 98 5.94 -9.37 15.34
N ILE A 99 4.82 -9.97 14.91
CA ILE A 99 3.48 -9.62 15.39
C ILE A 99 3.35 -9.95 16.88
N ALA A 100 3.72 -11.18 17.28
CA ALA A 100 3.65 -11.62 18.67
C ALA A 100 4.50 -10.73 19.60
N LEU A 101 5.71 -10.36 19.18
CA LEU A 101 6.57 -9.44 19.91
C LEU A 101 5.99 -8.03 19.98
N ALA A 102 5.37 -7.54 18.90
CA ALA A 102 4.78 -6.20 18.88
C ALA A 102 3.60 -6.10 19.85
N GLU A 103 2.76 -7.13 19.89
CA GLU A 103 1.65 -7.21 20.85
C GLU A 103 2.13 -7.33 22.30
N ARG A 104 3.21 -8.09 22.56
CA ARG A 104 3.89 -8.09 23.86
C ARG A 104 4.39 -6.70 24.23
N PHE A 105 5.09 -6.01 23.32
CA PHE A 105 5.64 -4.67 23.57
C PHE A 105 4.53 -3.65 23.86
N ILE A 106 3.49 -3.60 23.03
CA ILE A 106 2.34 -2.69 23.19
C ILE A 106 1.64 -2.91 24.55
N ARG A 107 1.47 -4.17 24.96
CA ARG A 107 0.81 -4.53 26.22
C ARG A 107 1.65 -4.20 27.45
N LEU A 108 2.97 -4.41 27.40
CA LEU A 108 3.88 -4.21 28.54
C LEU A 108 4.36 -2.76 28.67
N ASN A 109 4.51 -2.04 27.55
CA ASN A 109 5.11 -0.71 27.49
C ASN A 109 4.15 0.35 26.87
N PRO A 110 2.88 0.48 27.31
CA PRO A 110 1.88 1.33 26.62
C PRO A 110 2.18 2.83 26.67
N GLN A 111 3.06 3.29 27.58
CA GLN A 111 3.48 4.69 27.71
C GLN A 111 4.86 4.96 27.08
N HIS A 112 5.48 3.98 26.43
CA HIS A 112 6.82 4.16 25.84
C HIS A 112 6.78 5.17 24.68
N PRO A 113 7.73 6.12 24.57
CA PRO A 113 7.70 7.17 23.54
C PRO A 113 7.56 6.64 22.10
N ASN A 114 8.21 5.51 21.80
CA ASN A 114 8.20 4.87 20.48
C ASN A 114 7.22 3.68 20.41
N VAL A 115 6.15 3.64 21.22
CA VAL A 115 5.15 2.55 21.16
C VAL A 115 4.38 2.55 19.83
N ASP A 116 4.25 3.72 19.20
CA ASP A 116 3.68 3.90 17.86
C ASP A 116 4.42 3.08 16.78
N TYR A 117 5.74 2.95 16.88
CA TYR A 117 6.53 2.07 16.02
C TYR A 117 6.10 0.61 16.13
N ALA A 118 5.80 0.11 17.34
CA ALA A 118 5.31 -1.26 17.53
C ALA A 118 3.90 -1.45 16.92
N TYR A 119 3.00 -0.46 17.04
CA TYR A 119 1.71 -0.47 16.36
C TYR A 119 1.87 -0.50 14.83
N TYR A 120 2.77 0.32 14.29
CA TYR A 120 3.08 0.38 12.86
C TYR A 120 3.66 -0.94 12.34
N VAL A 121 4.73 -1.45 12.96
CA VAL A 121 5.39 -2.69 12.54
C VAL A 121 4.44 -3.89 12.60
N ARG A 122 3.54 -3.95 13.59
CA ARG A 122 2.49 -4.99 13.65
C ARG A 122 1.57 -4.96 12.42
N GLY A 123 1.16 -3.77 11.98
CA GLY A 123 0.35 -3.58 10.77
C GLY A 123 1.11 -3.94 9.49
N VAL A 124 2.39 -3.54 9.39
CA VAL A 124 3.24 -3.89 8.24
C VAL A 124 3.50 -5.40 8.19
N ALA A 125 3.81 -6.05 9.31
CA ALA A 125 4.02 -7.50 9.36
C ALA A 125 2.77 -8.29 8.92
N ASN A 126 1.57 -7.91 9.39
CA ASN A 126 0.32 -8.51 8.90
C ASN A 126 0.10 -8.28 7.39
N MET A 127 0.48 -7.11 6.86
CA MET A 127 0.39 -6.82 5.43
C MET A 127 1.36 -7.69 4.61
N GLU A 128 2.54 -8.00 5.14
CA GLU A 128 3.58 -8.78 4.45
C GLU A 128 3.44 -10.32 4.60
N MET A 129 2.64 -10.82 5.56
CA MET A 129 2.47 -12.26 5.84
C MET A 129 2.11 -13.13 4.61
N ASN A 130 1.31 -12.61 3.68
CA ASN A 130 0.94 -13.30 2.44
C ASN A 130 1.64 -12.72 1.19
N TYR A 131 2.70 -11.93 1.38
CA TYR A 131 3.42 -11.21 0.34
C TYR A 131 4.50 -12.07 -0.33
N ASP A 132 4.03 -13.10 -1.02
CA ASP A 132 4.86 -14.01 -1.81
C ASP A 132 5.48 -13.27 -3.00
N SER A 133 6.76 -12.93 -2.86
CA SER A 133 7.48 -11.99 -3.74
C SER A 133 7.57 -12.44 -5.21
N LEU A 134 7.37 -13.72 -5.50
CA LEU A 134 7.37 -14.25 -6.86
C LEU A 134 6.07 -13.93 -7.61
N ILE A 135 4.93 -13.94 -6.92
CA ILE A 135 3.61 -13.81 -7.57
C ILE A 135 3.28 -12.37 -7.97
N ARG A 136 3.93 -11.36 -7.36
CA ARG A 136 3.90 -9.94 -7.81
C ARG A 136 4.23 -9.79 -9.31
N TYR A 137 5.03 -10.69 -9.88
CA TYR A 137 5.47 -10.65 -11.27
C TYR A 137 4.67 -11.58 -12.20
N THR A 138 3.67 -12.29 -11.68
CA THR A 138 2.82 -13.20 -12.45
C THR A 138 1.46 -12.59 -12.74
N SER A 139 0.77 -13.10 -13.77
CA SER A 139 -0.63 -12.75 -14.07
C SER A 139 -1.65 -13.42 -13.12
N LEU A 140 -1.19 -14.22 -12.15
CA LEU A 140 -2.04 -14.81 -11.11
C LEU A 140 -2.48 -13.70 -10.16
N GLN A 141 -3.75 -13.27 -10.27
CA GLN A 141 -4.21 -12.13 -9.50
C GLN A 141 -4.24 -12.43 -7.99
N GLN A 142 -3.63 -11.54 -7.21
CA GLN A 142 -3.54 -11.58 -5.74
C GLN A 142 -4.93 -11.69 -5.08
N SER A 143 -5.97 -11.20 -5.74
CA SER A 143 -7.38 -11.22 -5.36
C SER A 143 -7.97 -12.61 -5.05
N HIS A 144 -7.32 -13.69 -5.47
CA HIS A 144 -7.70 -15.07 -5.17
C HIS A 144 -7.11 -15.64 -3.86
N ARG A 145 -6.22 -14.91 -3.17
CA ARG A 145 -5.62 -15.32 -1.90
C ARG A 145 -6.49 -14.95 -0.69
N ASP A 146 -6.19 -15.57 0.46
CA ASP A 146 -6.82 -15.19 1.71
C ASP A 146 -6.46 -13.75 2.12
N VAL A 147 -7.49 -12.91 2.18
CA VAL A 147 -7.45 -11.48 2.53
C VAL A 147 -7.54 -11.24 4.05
N SER A 148 -7.63 -12.29 4.88
CA SER A 148 -7.72 -12.19 6.35
C SER A 148 -6.65 -11.28 6.95
N TYR A 149 -5.37 -11.56 6.69
CA TYR A 149 -4.22 -10.79 7.19
C TYR A 149 -4.23 -9.33 6.72
N ILE A 150 -4.64 -9.07 5.49
CA ILE A 150 -4.76 -7.71 4.94
C ILE A 150 -5.88 -6.92 5.64
N LYS A 151 -6.99 -7.57 6.02
CA LYS A 151 -8.04 -6.96 6.86
C LYS A 151 -7.53 -6.65 8.27
N VAL A 152 -6.74 -7.55 8.87
CA VAL A 152 -6.10 -7.32 10.18
C VAL A 152 -5.11 -6.14 10.10
N ALA A 153 -4.27 -6.10 9.07
CA ALA A 153 -3.33 -5.00 8.82
C ALA A 153 -4.05 -3.64 8.73
N TYR A 154 -5.18 -3.57 8.01
CA TYR A 154 -6.01 -2.36 7.96
C TYR A 154 -6.44 -1.91 9.35
N GLN A 155 -6.97 -2.82 10.18
CA GLN A 155 -7.37 -2.49 11.55
C GLN A 155 -6.19 -2.07 12.43
N ASN A 156 -5.01 -2.66 12.25
CA ASN A 156 -3.79 -2.23 12.95
C ASN A 156 -3.39 -0.80 12.58
N PHE A 157 -3.49 -0.41 11.31
CA PHE A 157 -3.23 0.96 10.86
C PHE A 157 -4.32 1.96 11.32
N VAL A 158 -5.59 1.54 11.37
CA VAL A 158 -6.67 2.32 12.01
C VAL A 158 -6.35 2.58 13.49
N ASP A 159 -5.91 1.55 14.23
CA ASP A 159 -5.53 1.69 15.64
C ASP A 159 -4.32 2.63 15.83
N LEU A 160 -3.30 2.52 14.97
CA LEU A 160 -2.14 3.43 14.96
C LEU A 160 -2.59 4.88 14.77
N ILE A 161 -3.30 5.19 13.68
CA ILE A 161 -3.68 6.57 13.33
C ILE A 161 -4.65 7.15 14.37
N ARG A 162 -5.57 6.33 14.90
CA ARG A 162 -6.53 6.76 15.93
C ARG A 162 -5.86 7.09 17.26
N ARG A 163 -4.80 6.37 17.64
CA ARG A 163 -4.09 6.54 18.92
C ARG A 163 -2.94 7.55 18.82
N PHE A 164 -2.26 7.60 17.69
CA PHE A 164 -1.05 8.38 17.45
C PHE A 164 -1.15 9.19 16.14
N PRO A 165 -2.13 10.10 15.99
CA PRO A 165 -2.36 10.82 14.73
C PRO A 165 -1.15 11.65 14.28
N SER A 166 -0.32 12.13 15.22
CA SER A 166 0.92 12.88 14.97
C SER A 166 2.18 12.00 14.80
N SER A 167 2.06 10.66 14.84
CA SER A 167 3.20 9.76 14.61
C SER A 167 3.81 9.97 13.22
N GLN A 168 5.14 9.87 13.15
CA GLN A 168 5.89 9.84 11.89
C GLN A 168 5.41 8.72 10.93
N TYR A 169 4.82 7.64 11.46
CA TYR A 169 4.35 6.49 10.70
C TYR A 169 2.92 6.67 10.16
N SER A 170 2.15 7.64 10.66
CA SER A 170 0.72 7.79 10.31
C SER A 170 0.47 8.11 8.83
N VAL A 171 1.38 8.83 8.17
CA VAL A 171 1.28 9.15 6.74
C VAL A 171 1.47 7.91 5.87
N ASP A 172 2.48 7.09 6.15
CA ASP A 172 2.73 5.83 5.43
C ASP A 172 1.62 4.81 5.72
N ALA A 173 1.17 4.70 6.97
CA ALA A 173 0.04 3.87 7.36
C ALA A 173 -1.25 4.23 6.58
N ALA A 174 -1.55 5.52 6.40
CA ALA A 174 -2.69 5.96 5.61
C ALA A 174 -2.55 5.59 4.11
N GLN A 175 -1.33 5.65 3.56
CA GLN A 175 -1.07 5.18 2.19
C GLN A 175 -1.23 3.66 2.06
N ARG A 176 -0.77 2.88 3.05
CA ARG A 176 -0.99 1.43 3.13
C ARG A 176 -2.47 1.08 3.26
N MET A 177 -3.23 1.78 4.09
CA MET A 177 -4.68 1.61 4.19
C MET A 177 -5.38 1.86 2.85
N LYS A 178 -4.95 2.88 2.09
CA LYS A 178 -5.45 3.11 0.73
C LYS A 178 -5.12 1.95 -0.21
N TYR A 179 -3.88 1.45 -0.20
CA TYR A 179 -3.49 0.27 -0.99
C TYR A 179 -4.32 -0.97 -0.62
N ILE A 180 -4.46 -1.25 0.67
CA ILE A 180 -5.27 -2.35 1.20
C ILE A 180 -6.72 -2.27 0.74
N ALA A 181 -7.35 -1.08 0.80
CA ALA A 181 -8.71 -0.89 0.32
C ALA A 181 -8.86 -1.22 -1.18
N GLN A 182 -7.84 -0.91 -2.00
CA GLN A 182 -7.82 -1.25 -3.42
C GLN A 182 -7.71 -2.75 -3.68
N GLU A 183 -6.86 -3.46 -2.93
CA GLU A 183 -6.73 -4.93 -3.03
C GLU A 183 -8.01 -5.65 -2.55
N LEU A 184 -8.66 -5.15 -1.49
CA LEU A 184 -9.94 -5.68 -1.01
C LEU A 184 -11.08 -5.44 -2.01
N ALA A 185 -11.15 -4.24 -2.60
CA ALA A 185 -12.10 -3.95 -3.68
C ALA A 185 -11.84 -4.82 -4.92
N GLU A 186 -10.57 -5.06 -5.28
CA GLU A 186 -10.19 -5.93 -6.40
C GLU A 186 -10.55 -7.41 -6.13
N SER A 187 -10.48 -7.88 -4.88
CA SER A 187 -10.95 -9.23 -4.50
C SER A 187 -12.45 -9.39 -4.74
N GLU A 188 -13.25 -8.45 -4.25
CA GLU A 188 -14.71 -8.46 -4.42
C GLU A 188 -15.10 -8.32 -5.91
N MET A 189 -14.42 -7.46 -6.69
CA MET A 189 -14.64 -7.36 -8.13
C MET A 189 -14.26 -8.63 -8.88
N ASN A 190 -13.22 -9.36 -8.47
CA ASN A 190 -12.91 -10.66 -9.07
C ASN A 190 -13.99 -11.71 -8.78
N ALA A 191 -14.54 -11.74 -7.57
CA ALA A 191 -15.73 -12.55 -7.27
C ALA A 191 -16.94 -12.12 -8.12
N ALA A 192 -17.13 -10.82 -8.36
CA ALA A 192 -18.20 -10.30 -9.23
C ALA A 192 -18.03 -10.73 -10.70
N ARG A 193 -16.81 -10.62 -11.26
CA ARG A 193 -16.46 -11.06 -12.62
C ARG A 193 -16.70 -12.57 -12.80
N PHE A 194 -16.32 -13.38 -11.82
CA PHE A 194 -16.55 -14.82 -11.79
C PHE A 194 -18.04 -15.18 -11.76
N ASN A 195 -18.84 -14.45 -10.96
CA ASN A 195 -20.29 -14.61 -10.93
C ASN A 195 -20.95 -14.22 -12.27
N ILE A 196 -20.48 -13.14 -12.93
CA ILE A 196 -20.93 -12.77 -14.29
C ILE A 196 -20.69 -13.90 -15.29
N GLN A 197 -19.50 -14.52 -15.29
CA GLN A 197 -19.18 -15.62 -16.21
C GLN A 197 -20.15 -16.81 -16.04
N ARG A 198 -20.62 -17.05 -14.81
CA ARG A 198 -21.57 -18.11 -14.45
C ARG A 198 -23.04 -17.70 -14.56
N LYS A 199 -23.33 -16.50 -15.09
CA LYS A 199 -24.69 -15.92 -15.17
C LYS A 199 -25.38 -15.73 -13.81
N ALA A 200 -24.62 -15.68 -12.72
CA ALA A 200 -25.11 -15.47 -11.36
C ALA A 200 -25.27 -13.98 -11.06
N TRP A 201 -26.17 -13.30 -11.79
CA TRP A 201 -26.30 -11.83 -11.81
C TRP A 201 -26.52 -11.21 -10.43
N LEU A 202 -27.41 -11.78 -9.61
CA LEU A 202 -27.66 -11.31 -8.25
C LEU A 202 -26.41 -11.40 -7.35
N ALA A 203 -25.60 -12.46 -7.51
CA ALA A 203 -24.36 -12.62 -6.77
C ALA A 203 -23.27 -11.64 -7.24
N ALA A 204 -23.21 -11.34 -8.54
CA ALA A 204 -22.33 -10.30 -9.08
C ALA A 204 -22.75 -8.90 -8.59
N ALA A 205 -24.06 -8.60 -8.59
CA ALA A 205 -24.60 -7.34 -8.07
C ALA A 205 -24.22 -7.13 -6.61
N LYS A 206 -24.48 -8.11 -5.73
CA LYS A 206 -24.12 -8.02 -4.30
C LYS A 206 -22.62 -7.76 -4.06
N ARG A 207 -21.74 -8.39 -4.85
CA ARG A 207 -20.29 -8.18 -4.76
C ARG A 207 -19.87 -6.77 -5.18
N ALA A 208 -20.44 -6.26 -6.27
CA ALA A 208 -20.18 -4.89 -6.73
C ALA A 208 -20.79 -3.82 -5.79
N GLN A 209 -21.99 -4.06 -5.25
CA GLN A 209 -22.61 -3.19 -4.25
C GLN A 209 -21.72 -3.04 -3.01
N TRP A 210 -21.20 -4.16 -2.50
CA TRP A 210 -20.28 -4.16 -1.35
C TRP A 210 -19.06 -3.26 -1.57
N VAL A 211 -18.49 -3.24 -2.78
CA VAL A 211 -17.35 -2.37 -3.14
C VAL A 211 -17.72 -0.89 -3.10
N ILE A 212 -18.92 -0.52 -3.53
CA ILE A 212 -19.40 0.88 -3.47
C ILE A 212 -19.62 1.32 -2.02
N GLU A 213 -20.23 0.46 -1.21
CA GLU A 213 -20.55 0.75 0.19
C GLU A 213 -19.30 0.85 1.07
N HIS A 214 -18.32 -0.05 0.90
CA HIS A 214 -17.17 -0.17 1.80
C HIS A 214 -15.88 0.45 1.27
N TYR A 215 -15.74 0.61 -0.06
CA TYR A 215 -14.52 1.07 -0.71
C TYR A 215 -14.73 2.22 -1.72
N PRO A 216 -15.52 3.27 -1.41
CA PRO A 216 -15.94 4.33 -2.36
C PRO A 216 -14.81 5.16 -2.98
N GLN A 217 -13.59 5.10 -2.44
CA GLN A 217 -12.42 5.86 -2.91
C GLN A 217 -11.43 5.00 -3.73
N THR A 218 -11.88 3.85 -4.24
CA THR A 218 -11.04 2.89 -4.98
C THR A 218 -11.23 3.00 -6.51
N PRO A 219 -10.19 2.68 -7.32
CA PRO A 219 -10.27 2.73 -8.77
C PRO A 219 -11.19 1.65 -9.38
N GLN A 220 -11.72 0.73 -8.57
CA GLN A 220 -12.69 -0.30 -8.93
C GLN A 220 -14.14 0.21 -9.02
N ILE A 221 -14.46 1.36 -8.42
CA ILE A 221 -15.83 1.93 -8.40
C ILE A 221 -16.51 2.05 -9.79
N PRO A 222 -15.82 2.48 -10.87
CA PRO A 222 -16.43 2.53 -12.20
C PRO A 222 -16.83 1.13 -12.70
N GLU A 223 -16.07 0.09 -12.35
CA GLU A 223 -16.39 -1.30 -12.69
C GLU A 223 -17.50 -1.88 -11.81
N ALA A 224 -17.56 -1.50 -10.53
CA ALA A 224 -18.64 -1.87 -9.64
C ALA A 224 -19.99 -1.31 -10.13
N LEU A 225 -20.04 -0.01 -10.44
CA LEU A 225 -21.22 0.64 -11.05
C LEU A 225 -21.62 -0.02 -12.38
N ALA A 226 -20.64 -0.29 -13.25
CA ALA A 226 -20.86 -0.99 -14.51
C ALA A 226 -21.42 -2.41 -14.32
N THR A 227 -20.95 -3.11 -13.29
CA THR A 227 -21.39 -4.45 -12.91
C THR A 227 -22.81 -4.45 -12.35
N LEU A 228 -23.19 -3.45 -11.55
CA LEU A 228 -24.55 -3.30 -11.04
C LEU A 228 -25.55 -3.05 -12.17
N ALA A 229 -25.31 -2.04 -13.01
CA ALA A 229 -26.13 -1.73 -14.17
C ALA A 229 -26.36 -2.99 -15.05
N TYR A 230 -25.28 -3.66 -15.45
CA TYR A 230 -25.37 -4.89 -16.25
C TYR A 230 -26.14 -6.01 -15.53
N SER A 231 -25.90 -6.21 -14.22
CA SER A 231 -26.54 -7.29 -13.48
C SER A 231 -28.05 -7.06 -13.31
N TYR A 232 -28.48 -5.83 -13.00
CA TYR A 232 -29.90 -5.48 -12.93
C TYR A 232 -30.58 -5.58 -14.30
N GLN A 233 -29.91 -5.14 -15.38
CA GLN A 233 -30.40 -5.34 -16.75
C GLN A 233 -30.67 -6.83 -17.05
N LYS A 234 -29.79 -7.73 -16.61
CA LYS A 234 -29.93 -9.20 -16.79
C LYS A 234 -30.91 -9.86 -15.83
N LEU A 235 -31.26 -9.22 -14.71
CA LEU A 235 -32.33 -9.63 -13.81
C LEU A 235 -33.72 -9.15 -14.28
N GLY A 236 -33.78 -8.25 -15.27
CA GLY A 236 -35.02 -7.68 -15.80
C GLY A 236 -35.39 -6.32 -15.19
N ASP A 237 -34.70 -5.89 -14.12
CA ASP A 237 -34.92 -4.59 -13.48
C ASP A 237 -34.27 -3.46 -14.29
N GLN A 238 -35.01 -2.97 -15.28
CA GLN A 238 -34.56 -1.88 -16.15
C GLN A 238 -34.51 -0.53 -15.41
N ALA A 239 -35.35 -0.32 -14.39
CA ALA A 239 -35.40 0.94 -13.65
C ALA A 239 -34.12 1.14 -12.84
N THR A 240 -33.75 0.16 -12.02
CA THR A 240 -32.51 0.19 -11.22
C THR A 240 -31.28 0.13 -12.14
N SER A 241 -31.32 -0.65 -13.24
CA SER A 241 -30.27 -0.63 -14.26
C SER A 241 -30.03 0.78 -14.82
N GLN A 242 -31.10 1.50 -15.18
CA GLN A 242 -31.00 2.82 -15.79
C GLN A 242 -30.43 3.86 -14.83
N GLN A 243 -30.78 3.82 -13.53
CA GLN A 243 -30.18 4.67 -12.50
C GLN A 243 -28.65 4.54 -12.45
N TYR A 244 -28.11 3.32 -12.45
CA TYR A 244 -26.66 3.12 -12.49
C TYR A 244 -26.04 3.53 -13.85
N VAL A 245 -26.74 3.35 -14.96
CA VAL A 245 -26.30 3.86 -16.27
C VAL A 245 -26.20 5.39 -16.27
N ASP A 246 -27.12 6.11 -15.63
CA ASP A 246 -27.10 7.57 -15.60
C ASP A 246 -25.99 8.11 -14.68
N ILE A 247 -25.73 7.44 -13.54
CA ILE A 247 -24.53 7.71 -12.72
C ILE A 247 -23.24 7.49 -13.53
N LEU A 248 -23.18 6.43 -14.35
CA LEU A 248 -22.05 6.17 -15.24
C LEU A 248 -21.92 7.23 -16.34
N LYS A 249 -23.01 7.72 -16.95
CA LYS A 249 -22.95 8.81 -17.95
C LYS A 249 -22.38 10.09 -17.35
N LEU A 250 -22.75 10.43 -16.12
CA LEU A 250 -22.30 11.65 -15.43
C LEU A 250 -20.80 11.60 -15.05
N ASN A 251 -20.30 10.45 -14.59
CA ASN A 251 -18.96 10.35 -13.99
C ASN A 251 -17.93 9.61 -14.87
N TYR A 252 -18.38 8.66 -15.69
CA TYR A 252 -17.55 7.74 -16.47
C TYR A 252 -18.16 7.48 -17.87
N PRO A 253 -18.43 8.52 -18.69
CA PRO A 253 -19.19 8.40 -19.94
C PRO A 253 -18.59 7.40 -20.94
N ASN A 254 -17.28 7.19 -20.90
CA ASN A 254 -16.57 6.19 -21.70
C ASN A 254 -16.92 4.72 -21.38
N LEU A 255 -17.64 4.47 -20.28
CA LEU A 255 -18.13 3.14 -19.89
C LEU A 255 -19.55 2.86 -20.36
N VAL A 256 -20.21 3.81 -21.01
CA VAL A 256 -21.56 3.64 -21.61
C VAL A 256 -21.42 3.73 -23.14
N LYS A 257 -22.02 2.78 -23.86
CA LYS A 257 -22.04 2.76 -25.32
C LYS A 257 -23.12 3.72 -25.85
N SER A 258 -23.05 4.05 -27.14
CA SER A 258 -24.07 4.86 -27.84
C SER A 258 -25.48 4.25 -27.81
N ASN A 259 -25.61 2.92 -27.68
CA ASN A 259 -26.90 2.22 -27.52
C ASN A 259 -27.42 2.20 -26.06
N GLY A 260 -26.79 2.92 -25.14
CA GLY A 260 -27.16 2.97 -23.72
C GLY A 260 -26.66 1.78 -22.88
N GLU A 261 -26.12 0.72 -23.49
CA GLU A 261 -25.58 -0.42 -22.76
C GLU A 261 -24.23 -0.11 -22.10
N VAL A 262 -23.97 -0.75 -20.97
CA VAL A 262 -22.67 -0.66 -20.29
C VAL A 262 -21.58 -1.46 -21.00
N ASN A 263 -20.40 -0.86 -21.12
CA ASN A 263 -19.19 -1.48 -21.64
C ASN A 263 -18.36 -2.10 -20.50
N LEU A 264 -18.79 -3.28 -20.01
CA LEU A 264 -18.05 -4.03 -18.99
C LEU A 264 -16.58 -4.30 -19.35
N ARG A 265 -16.24 -4.42 -20.63
CA ARG A 265 -14.87 -4.70 -21.08
C ARG A 265 -13.96 -3.48 -20.93
N ALA A 266 -14.46 -2.27 -21.20
CA ALA A 266 -13.74 -1.04 -20.89
C ALA A 266 -13.62 -0.83 -19.37
N ALA A 267 -14.68 -1.17 -18.61
CA ALA A 267 -14.71 -0.98 -17.17
C ALA A 267 -13.69 -1.83 -16.41
N ARG A 268 -13.49 -3.09 -16.85
CA ARG A 268 -12.54 -4.07 -16.25
C ARG A 268 -11.07 -3.67 -16.29
N LYS A 269 -10.70 -2.68 -17.11
CA LYS A 269 -9.30 -2.31 -17.36
C LYS A 269 -8.38 -3.54 -17.56
N ASP A 270 -8.78 -4.47 -18.44
CA ASP A 270 -7.95 -5.62 -18.88
C ASP A 270 -6.65 -5.19 -19.64
N GLY A 271 -6.24 -3.93 -19.53
CA GLY A 271 -5.18 -3.28 -20.29
C GLY A 271 -3.81 -3.45 -19.63
N SER A 272 -3.08 -4.46 -20.11
CA SER A 272 -1.63 -4.66 -19.99
C SER A 272 -1.02 -4.61 -18.58
N TRP A 273 -0.51 -5.77 -18.14
CA TRP A 273 0.36 -5.91 -16.96
C TRP A 273 1.51 -4.89 -16.92
N VAL A 274 2.03 -4.46 -18.09
CA VAL A 274 3.08 -3.43 -18.22
C VAL A 274 2.64 -2.10 -17.61
N ASN A 275 1.37 -1.71 -17.77
CA ASN A 275 0.85 -0.46 -17.22
C ASN A 275 0.73 -0.51 -15.69
N ARG A 276 0.50 -1.71 -15.11
CA ARG A 276 0.52 -1.93 -13.66
C ARG A 276 1.96 -1.94 -13.12
N ALA A 277 2.87 -2.63 -13.79
CA ALA A 277 4.28 -2.74 -13.39
C ALA A 277 5.04 -1.39 -13.48
N THR A 278 4.66 -0.52 -14.41
CA THR A 278 5.31 0.78 -14.65
C THR A 278 4.56 1.97 -14.02
N LEU A 279 3.56 1.72 -13.16
CA LEU A 279 2.71 2.75 -12.55
C LEU A 279 2.13 3.77 -13.57
N GLY A 280 1.88 3.32 -14.81
CA GLY A 280 1.38 4.15 -15.91
C GLY A 280 2.41 5.05 -16.59
N LEU A 281 3.69 5.06 -16.18
CA LEU A 281 4.74 5.94 -16.74
C LEU A 281 5.08 5.68 -18.21
N LEU A 282 4.82 4.46 -18.71
CA LEU A 282 5.17 4.04 -20.09
C LEU A 282 3.94 3.65 -20.93
N GLY A 283 2.72 3.75 -20.38
CA GLY A 283 1.53 3.09 -20.90
C GLY A 283 0.64 3.89 -21.85
N ARG A 284 1.00 5.13 -22.22
CA ARG A 284 0.10 6.06 -22.93
C ARG A 284 0.34 6.09 -24.45
N GLN A 285 -0.04 5.01 -25.15
CA GLN A 285 -0.10 4.99 -26.61
C GLN A 285 -1.27 4.11 -27.10
N SER A 286 -1.95 4.53 -28.17
CA SER A 286 -3.30 4.07 -28.62
C SER A 286 -4.44 4.66 -27.75
N LYS A 287 -5.44 5.39 -28.28
CA LYS A 287 -5.83 5.71 -29.67
C LYS A 287 -6.34 7.16 -29.70
N ASN A 288 -5.91 7.97 -30.66
CA ASN A 288 -6.66 9.18 -31.03
C ASN A 288 -7.85 8.73 -31.89
N VAL A 289 -9.03 9.27 -31.59
CA VAL A 289 -10.19 9.21 -32.49
C VAL A 289 -10.16 10.47 -33.33
N ASP A 290 -10.38 10.34 -34.64
CA ASP A 290 -10.39 11.45 -35.58
C ASP A 290 -11.46 12.50 -35.23
N SER A 291 -11.03 13.63 -34.69
CA SER A 291 -11.83 14.85 -34.62
C SER A 291 -11.42 15.77 -35.76
N LYS A 292 -12.03 15.58 -36.93
CA LYS A 292 -12.02 16.61 -37.99
C LYS A 292 -12.91 17.79 -37.57
N ASN A 293 -12.47 18.99 -37.92
CA ASN A 293 -13.15 20.28 -37.78
C ASN A 293 -13.32 20.81 -36.33
N ILE A 294 -12.30 21.52 -35.83
CA ILE A 294 -12.46 22.92 -35.40
C ILE A 294 -11.21 23.68 -35.87
N ASP A 295 -11.38 24.62 -36.80
CA ASP A 295 -10.36 25.63 -37.12
C ASP A 295 -10.51 26.82 -36.16
N ALA A 296 -9.45 27.16 -35.42
CA ALA A 296 -9.22 28.50 -34.88
C ALA A 296 -7.78 28.63 -34.34
N ASN A 297 -7.07 29.64 -34.81
CA ASN A 297 -5.68 30.01 -34.47
C ASN A 297 -5.26 29.84 -33.00
N THR A 298 -4.26 28.98 -32.76
CA THR A 298 -3.24 29.21 -31.72
C THR A 298 -1.91 28.63 -32.19
N GLU A 299 -0.93 29.47 -32.53
CA GLU A 299 0.44 29.02 -32.81
C GLU A 299 1.05 28.43 -31.54
N THR A 300 1.12 27.11 -31.47
CA THR A 300 1.72 26.41 -30.34
C THR A 300 3.19 26.14 -30.64
N GLU A 301 4.08 26.99 -30.11
CA GLU A 301 5.52 26.80 -30.23
C GLU A 301 5.93 25.39 -29.81
N LYS A 302 6.61 24.67 -30.73
CA LYS A 302 7.14 23.34 -30.48
C LYS A 302 8.36 23.42 -29.56
N ARG A 303 8.13 23.34 -28.24
CA ARG A 303 9.20 23.30 -27.24
C ARG A 303 10.22 22.19 -27.55
N SER A 304 11.48 22.59 -27.74
CA SER A 304 12.61 21.72 -28.05
C SER A 304 12.78 20.58 -27.03
N LEU A 305 13.28 19.43 -27.51
CA LEU A 305 13.66 18.28 -26.67
C LEU A 305 14.68 18.65 -25.59
N THR A 306 15.59 19.59 -25.86
CA THR A 306 16.60 20.05 -24.89
C THR A 306 15.96 20.66 -23.65
N ASN A 307 14.96 21.53 -23.83
CA ASN A 307 14.23 22.20 -22.76
C ASN A 307 13.38 21.21 -21.92
N ARG A 308 13.01 20.05 -22.50
CA ARG A 308 12.34 18.95 -21.80
C ARG A 308 13.29 18.07 -20.97
N LEU A 309 14.55 17.95 -21.39
CA LEU A 309 15.58 17.15 -20.70
C LEU A 309 16.28 17.93 -19.59
N SER A 310 16.35 19.26 -19.69
CA SER A 310 16.99 20.14 -18.71
C SER A 310 16.07 20.70 -17.63
N PHE A 311 14.78 20.31 -17.60
CA PHE A 311 13.76 20.88 -16.69
C PHE A 311 13.71 22.43 -16.71
N GLY A 312 14.00 23.05 -17.87
CA GLY A 312 14.01 24.52 -18.02
C GLY A 312 15.21 25.23 -17.36
N LEU A 313 16.23 24.52 -16.89
CA LEU A 313 17.36 25.13 -16.16
C LEU A 313 18.42 25.80 -17.07
N LEU A 314 18.35 25.58 -18.38
CA LEU A 314 19.45 25.84 -19.34
C LEU A 314 19.10 26.81 -20.46
N ASP A 315 17.89 27.38 -20.45
CA ASP A 315 17.40 28.25 -21.53
C ASP A 315 16.61 29.42 -20.91
N LYS A 316 17.36 30.45 -20.49
CA LYS A 316 16.83 31.67 -19.90
C LYS A 316 16.97 32.79 -20.93
N PRO A 317 15.86 33.33 -21.49
CA PRO A 317 15.95 34.44 -22.45
C PRO A 317 16.54 35.68 -21.77
N GLU A 318 17.42 36.38 -22.49
CA GLU A 318 18.12 37.54 -21.96
C GLU A 318 17.21 38.77 -21.76
N THR A 319 17.67 39.65 -20.87
CA THR A 319 16.92 40.74 -20.22
C THR A 319 16.54 41.88 -21.18
N SER A 320 15.36 42.46 -20.99
CA SER A 320 15.06 43.84 -21.37
C SER A 320 14.77 44.71 -20.12
N ALA A 321 15.14 45.98 -20.19
CA ALA A 321 15.37 46.87 -19.05
C ALA A 321 14.09 47.36 -18.33
N PRO A 322 14.17 47.82 -17.05
CA PRO A 322 13.04 48.31 -16.29
C PRO A 322 12.62 49.73 -16.72
N VAL A 323 11.31 50.00 -16.73
CA VAL A 323 10.76 51.35 -16.96
C VAL A 323 10.36 51.97 -15.62
N GLU A 324 11.00 53.10 -15.33
CA GLU A 324 10.72 53.99 -14.19
C GLU A 324 9.50 54.87 -14.48
N SER A 325 8.64 55.12 -13.48
CA SER A 325 7.59 56.13 -13.55
C SER A 325 7.43 56.84 -12.19
N ALA A 326 7.23 58.15 -12.26
CA ALA A 326 7.56 59.07 -11.16
C ALA A 326 6.44 59.28 -10.13
N VAL A 327 6.87 59.75 -8.95
CA VAL A 327 6.07 60.11 -7.77
C VAL A 327 5.19 61.35 -8.01
N PRO A 328 4.14 61.57 -7.20
CA PRO A 328 4.32 62.61 -6.16
C PRO A 328 3.75 62.23 -4.76
N ALA A 329 4.37 62.77 -3.72
CA ALA A 329 3.87 62.76 -2.33
C ALA A 329 2.83 63.91 -2.14
N PRO A 330 2.03 63.96 -1.04
CA PRO A 330 2.58 64.39 0.26
C PRO A 330 1.88 63.89 1.55
N ALA A 331 2.42 64.38 2.67
CA ALA A 331 1.75 64.70 3.95
C ALA A 331 1.71 63.66 5.09
N SER A 332 1.81 64.21 6.31
CA SER A 332 2.17 63.60 7.59
C SER A 332 0.98 63.18 8.45
N ASN A 333 1.23 62.23 9.37
CA ASN A 333 0.36 61.85 10.50
C ASN A 333 -0.12 63.06 11.34
N PRO A 334 -1.23 62.89 12.08
CA PRO A 334 -1.05 62.60 13.51
C PRO A 334 -1.99 61.49 14.08
N ALA A 335 -1.49 60.79 15.10
CA ALA A 335 -2.30 60.12 16.13
C ALA A 335 -2.63 61.14 17.26
N PRO A 336 -3.40 60.86 18.35
CA PRO A 336 -3.99 59.58 18.77
C PRO A 336 -5.46 59.70 19.29
N ALA A 337 -6.02 58.61 19.83
CA ALA A 337 -6.92 58.65 21.00
C ALA A 337 -6.96 57.27 21.68
N VAL A 338 -6.59 57.23 22.97
CA VAL A 338 -6.80 56.06 23.85
C VAL A 338 -8.15 56.23 24.54
N ILE A 339 -8.96 55.17 24.58
CA ILE A 339 -10.12 55.10 25.49
C ILE A 339 -9.91 53.87 26.38
N ASP A 340 -9.50 54.14 27.61
CA ASP A 340 -9.48 53.20 28.72
C ASP A 340 -10.85 53.29 29.42
N ASN A 341 -11.47 52.15 29.74
CA ASN A 341 -12.75 52.12 30.46
C ASN A 341 -12.89 50.79 31.22
N ASN A 342 -12.46 50.84 32.47
CA ASN A 342 -12.57 49.80 33.48
C ASN A 342 -13.93 49.87 34.20
N PRO A 343 -14.72 48.78 34.30
CA PRO A 343 -15.94 48.75 35.09
C PRO A 343 -15.82 47.83 36.33
N ASN A 344 -15.76 48.44 37.52
CA ASN A 344 -16.06 47.81 38.81
C ASN A 344 -16.66 48.87 39.73
N GLU A 345 -17.64 48.49 40.57
CA GLU A 345 -18.43 49.37 41.47
C GLU A 345 -19.33 50.37 40.68
N GLN A 346 -20.63 50.58 40.90
CA GLN A 346 -21.66 50.27 41.92
C GLN A 346 -23.04 50.16 41.19
N ASP A 347 -24.15 49.65 41.74
CA ASP A 347 -24.46 49.15 43.08
C ASP A 347 -25.58 48.06 43.09
N ALA A 348 -25.98 47.66 44.29
CA ALA A 348 -27.10 46.83 44.72
C ALA A 348 -28.55 47.38 44.49
N ALA A 349 -29.53 46.49 44.74
CA ALA A 349 -30.98 46.71 45.00
C ALA A 349 -32.00 46.48 43.86
N ASN A 350 -32.34 45.20 43.61
CA ASN A 350 -33.68 44.59 43.89
C ASN A 350 -33.75 43.14 43.41
#